data_AF-A0A915N6D7-F1
#
_entry.id   AF-A0A915N6D7-F1
#
_cell.length_a   1.000
_cell.length_b   1.000
_cell.length_c   1.000
_cell.angle_alpha   90.00
_cell.angle_beta   90.00
_cell.angle_gamma   90.00
#
_symmetry.space_group_name_H-M   'P 1'
#
loop_
_entity.id
_entity.type
_entity.pdbx_description
1 polymer ?
#
loop_
_entity_poly.entity_id
_entity_poly.type
_entity_poly.pdbx_seq_one_letter_code
_entity_poly.pdbx_strand_id
1 'polypeptide(L)'
;MNSTINNATIDSITLTRPCPESYSKYCYNRGKCYAAWVGNGNFKPFCHCARGFHGPHCEYLFNPDVYGFNVSDELESKALSTVAIILFLVIVGLIWCLILHRKFVSFLL
;
A
#
# COMPACT_ATOMS: atom_id res chain seq x y z
N MET A 1 -17.16 48.80 8.62
CA MET A 1 -16.86 47.38 8.86
C MET A 1 -17.32 46.62 7.64
N ASN A 2 -16.40 46.28 6.73
CA ASN A 2 -16.72 45.53 5.52
C ASN A 2 -15.68 44.41 5.42
N SER A 3 -16.13 43.18 5.63
CA SER A 3 -15.27 41.99 5.62
C SER A 3 -14.92 41.67 4.17
N THR A 4 -13.85 42.27 3.65
CA THR A 4 -13.19 41.75 2.46
C THR A 4 -12.48 40.47 2.85
N ILE A 5 -13.12 39.34 2.55
CA ILE A 5 -12.44 38.05 2.46
C ILE A 5 -11.58 38.14 1.20
N ASN A 6 -10.36 38.63 1.34
CA ASN A 6 -9.35 38.52 0.30
C ASN A 6 -9.04 37.04 0.13
N ASN A 7 -9.43 36.49 -1.02
CA ASN A 7 -9.16 35.13 -1.49
C ASN A 7 -7.66 34.81 -1.45
N ALA A 8 -7.11 34.59 -0.26
CA ALA A 8 -5.79 34.01 0.00
C ALA A 8 -5.89 32.47 -0.01
N THR A 9 -6.73 31.94 -0.88
CA THR A 9 -6.98 30.51 -1.03
C THR A 9 -6.68 30.16 -2.47
N ILE A 10 -5.54 29.49 -2.67
CA ILE A 10 -5.03 28.89 -3.92
C ILE A 10 -4.20 29.84 -4.81
N ASP A 11 -3.13 30.41 -4.27
CA ASP A 11 -1.97 30.88 -5.06
C ASP A 11 -0.72 30.00 -4.81
N SER A 12 -0.93 28.81 -4.23
CA SER A 12 0.13 27.85 -3.90
C SER A 12 0.38 26.81 -5.00
N ILE A 13 -0.29 26.89 -6.15
CA ILE A 13 -0.16 25.93 -7.27
C ILE A 13 0.49 26.57 -8.51
N THR A 14 0.64 27.89 -8.55
CA THR A 14 0.83 28.66 -9.80
C THR A 14 2.28 28.95 -10.21
N LEU A 15 3.30 28.55 -9.44
CA LEU A 15 4.72 28.86 -9.72
C LEU A 15 5.54 27.65 -10.18
N THR A 16 4.90 26.70 -10.87
CA THR A 16 5.53 25.50 -11.43
C THR A 16 5.65 25.64 -12.95
N ARG A 17 6.74 26.23 -13.45
CA ARG A 17 7.00 26.35 -14.90
C ARG A 17 7.78 25.13 -15.41
N PRO A 18 7.65 24.74 -16.70
CA PRO A 18 8.53 23.73 -17.27
C PRO A 18 10.00 24.18 -17.17
N CYS A 19 10.90 23.23 -16.96
CA CYS A 19 12.33 23.52 -16.94
C CYS A 19 12.83 23.98 -18.33
N PRO A 20 13.90 24.79 -18.39
CA PRO A 20 14.58 25.09 -19.65
C PRO A 20 15.25 23.82 -20.22
N GLU A 21 15.54 23.81 -21.52
CA GLU A 21 16.07 22.64 -22.24
C GLU A 21 17.40 22.11 -21.68
N SER A 22 18.18 22.95 -20.99
CA SER A 22 19.40 22.53 -20.29
C SER A 22 19.15 21.45 -19.23
N TYR A 23 17.93 21.35 -18.70
CA TYR A 23 17.51 20.32 -17.75
C TYR A 23 16.69 19.20 -18.40
N SER A 24 16.70 19.08 -19.74
CA SER A 24 16.00 18.01 -20.47
C SER A 24 16.38 16.60 -20.01
N LYS A 25 17.61 16.42 -19.48
CA LYS A 25 18.12 15.15 -18.93
C LYS A 25 18.11 15.09 -17.40
N TYR A 26 17.48 16.06 -16.74
CA TYR A 26 17.41 16.11 -15.27
C TYR A 26 16.49 15.03 -14.70
N CYS A 27 15.40 14.69 -15.40
CA CYS A 27 14.48 13.63 -15.00
C CYS A 27 14.66 12.40 -15.89
N TYR A 28 14.87 11.24 -15.27
CA TYR A 28 14.97 9.95 -15.94
C TYR A 28 13.58 9.34 -16.19
N ASN A 29 13.54 8.21 -16.90
CA ASN A 29 12.35 7.34 -17.03
C ASN A 29 11.05 8.06 -17.43
N ARG A 30 11.14 8.99 -18.39
CA ARG A 30 10.03 9.83 -18.88
C ARG A 30 9.40 10.74 -17.80
N GLY A 31 10.15 11.08 -16.76
CA GLY A 31 9.75 12.10 -15.79
C GLY A 31 9.68 13.49 -16.42
N LYS A 32 8.73 14.31 -15.96
CA LYS A 32 8.55 15.70 -16.43
C LYS A 32 9.30 16.65 -15.49
N CYS A 33 10.16 17.50 -16.04
CA CYS A 33 10.91 18.49 -15.27
C CYS A 33 10.09 19.77 -15.09
N TYR A 34 9.99 20.21 -13.83
CA TYR A 34 9.39 21.47 -13.46
C TYR A 34 10.34 22.29 -12.59
N ALA A 35 10.18 23.62 -12.59
CA ALA A 35 10.97 24.54 -11.81
C ALA A 35 10.07 25.29 -10.83
N ALA A 36 10.35 25.09 -9.54
CA ALA A 36 9.75 25.85 -8.45
C ALA A 36 10.54 27.13 -8.21
N TRP A 37 9.87 28.26 -8.00
CA TRP A 37 10.53 29.50 -7.62
C TRP A 37 10.84 29.51 -6.12
N VAL A 38 12.08 29.84 -5.76
CA VAL A 38 12.58 29.76 -4.37
C VAL A 38 12.95 31.15 -3.82
N GLY A 39 12.55 32.24 -4.50
CA GLY A 39 12.93 33.59 -4.15
C GLY A 39 14.26 34.04 -4.79
N ASN A 40 14.52 35.35 -4.75
CA ASN A 40 15.78 35.97 -5.19
C ASN A 40 16.17 35.67 -6.65
N GLY A 41 15.17 35.47 -7.52
CA GLY A 41 15.41 35.10 -8.93
C GLY A 41 15.86 33.65 -9.14
N ASN A 42 16.01 32.86 -8.08
CA ASN A 42 16.44 31.47 -8.15
C ASN A 42 15.26 30.53 -8.33
N PHE A 43 15.49 29.47 -9.10
CA PHE A 43 14.55 28.37 -9.26
C PHE A 43 15.22 27.04 -8.91
N LYS A 44 14.43 26.11 -8.39
CA LYS A 44 14.86 24.75 -8.09
C LYS A 44 14.13 23.77 -9.02
N PRO A 45 14.85 22.98 -9.83
CA PRO A 45 14.22 21.94 -10.63
C PRO A 45 13.73 20.80 -9.73
N PHE A 46 12.65 20.16 -10.14
CA PHE A 46 12.12 18.94 -9.54
C PHE A 46 11.41 18.10 -10.60
N CYS A 47 11.30 16.80 -10.35
CA CYS A 47 10.74 15.86 -11.29
C CYS A 47 9.35 15.38 -10.85
N HIS A 48 8.41 15.36 -11.81
CA HIS A 48 7.17 14.61 -11.69
C HIS A 48 7.34 13.26 -12.40
N CYS A 49 7.40 12.18 -11.64
CA CYS A 49 7.72 10.86 -12.16
C CYS A 49 6.56 10.21 -12.90
N ALA A 50 6.89 9.42 -13.92
CA ALA A 50 5.95 8.51 -14.55
C ALA A 50 5.53 7.41 -13.57
N ARG A 51 4.37 6.78 -13.83
CA ARG A 51 3.88 5.69 -12.98
C ARG A 51 4.92 4.56 -12.88
N GLY A 52 5.11 4.05 -11.68
CA GLY A 52 6.07 2.97 -11.41
C GLY A 52 7.52 3.44 -11.23
N PHE A 53 7.79 4.75 -11.22
CA PHE A 53 9.12 5.29 -10.93
C PHE A 53 9.08 6.29 -9.77
N HIS A 54 10.16 6.38 -9.02
CA HIS A 54 10.32 7.33 -7.91
C HIS A 54 11.79 7.76 -7.75
N GLY A 55 12.04 8.64 -6.77
CA GLY A 55 13.35 9.25 -6.53
C GLY A 55 13.39 10.73 -6.92
N PRO A 56 14.43 11.48 -6.51
CA PRO A 56 14.57 12.89 -6.84
C PRO A 56 14.59 13.18 -8.35
N HIS A 57 15.10 12.22 -9.14
CA HIS A 57 15.23 12.29 -10.58
C HIS A 57 14.42 11.20 -11.31
N CYS A 58 13.53 10.49 -10.62
CA CYS A 58 12.79 9.34 -11.15
C CYS A 58 13.67 8.18 -11.60
N GLU A 59 14.80 7.98 -10.94
CA GLU A 59 15.82 6.98 -11.25
C GLU A 59 15.47 5.57 -10.77
N TYR A 60 14.59 5.44 -9.78
CA TYR A 60 14.25 4.17 -9.16
C TYR A 60 12.94 3.61 -9.70
N LEU A 61 12.91 2.31 -9.98
CA LEU A 61 11.68 1.57 -10.29
C LEU A 61 10.98 1.23 -8.96
N PHE A 62 9.67 1.40 -8.93
CA PHE A 62 8.85 0.98 -7.80
C PHE A 62 8.77 -0.55 -7.79
N ASN A 63 9.61 -1.18 -6.98
CA ASN A 63 9.55 -2.62 -6.73
C ASN A 63 8.50 -2.90 -5.65
N PRO A 64 7.37 -3.56 -5.99
CA PRO A 64 6.34 -3.91 -5.01
C PRO A 64 6.88 -4.83 -3.90
N ASP A 65 7.91 -5.64 -4.21
CA ASP A 65 8.59 -6.53 -3.27
C ASP A 65 9.33 -5.79 -2.15
N VAL A 66 9.76 -4.54 -2.42
CA VAL A 66 10.54 -3.71 -1.47
C VAL A 66 9.61 -2.81 -0.66
N TYR A 67 8.54 -2.30 -1.28
CA TYR A 67 7.59 -1.39 -0.64
C TYR A 67 6.38 -2.07 0.01
N GLY A 68 6.33 -3.40 -0.03
CA GLY A 68 5.48 -4.20 0.85
C GLY A 68 4.01 -3.82 0.80
N PHE A 69 3.43 -3.71 -0.39
CA PHE A 69 1.97 -3.67 -0.54
C PHE A 69 1.45 -5.04 -0.98
N ASN A 70 1.69 -6.04 -0.14
CA ASN A 70 1.04 -7.34 -0.25
C ASN A 70 -0.38 -7.21 0.31
N VAL A 71 -1.31 -6.61 -0.45
CA VAL A 71 -2.76 -6.62 -0.13
C VAL A 71 -3.38 -7.98 -0.45
N SER A 72 -2.69 -9.06 -0.09
CA SER A 72 -3.17 -10.42 -0.36
C SER A 72 -2.76 -11.47 0.66
N ASP A 73 -1.93 -11.16 1.66
CA ASP A 73 -1.44 -12.21 2.59
C ASP A 73 -1.96 -12.08 4.03
N GLU A 74 -2.88 -11.17 4.32
CA GLU A 74 -3.57 -11.11 5.62
C GLU A 74 -4.96 -11.77 5.63
N LEU A 75 -5.29 -12.58 4.60
CA LEU A 75 -6.49 -13.42 4.63
C LEU A 75 -6.21 -14.93 4.50
N GLU A 76 -5.06 -15.37 3.99
CA GLU A 76 -4.77 -16.81 3.84
C GLU A 76 -4.00 -17.43 5.02
N SER A 77 -3.35 -16.62 5.85
CA SER A 77 -2.55 -17.10 6.99
C SER A 77 -3.35 -17.42 8.27
N LYS A 78 -4.67 -17.13 8.29
CA LYS A 78 -5.57 -17.53 9.39
C LYS A 78 -6.56 -18.63 9.02
N ALA A 79 -6.83 -18.83 7.73
CA ALA A 79 -7.84 -19.78 7.27
C ALA A 79 -7.41 -21.27 7.43
N LEU A 80 -6.12 -21.58 7.23
CA LEU A 80 -5.65 -22.96 7.37
C LEU A 80 -5.70 -23.48 8.81
N SER A 81 -5.57 -22.60 9.82
CA SER A 81 -5.58 -23.02 11.22
C SER A 81 -6.98 -23.45 11.69
N THR A 82 -8.02 -22.77 11.24
CA THR A 82 -9.39 -23.03 11.71
C THR A 82 -9.94 -24.38 11.23
N VAL A 83 -9.66 -24.79 10.00
CA VAL A 83 -10.13 -26.07 9.44
C VAL A 83 -9.52 -27.26 10.19
N ALA A 84 -8.23 -27.18 10.52
CA ALA A 84 -7.53 -28.24 11.26
C ALA A 84 -8.11 -28.45 12.67
N ILE A 85 -8.45 -27.35 13.37
CA ILE A 85 -9.03 -27.40 14.72
C ILE A 85 -10.43 -28.04 14.68
N ILE A 86 -11.27 -27.67 13.72
CA ILE A 86 -12.62 -28.22 13.58
C ILE A 86 -12.57 -29.74 13.32
N LEU A 87 -11.71 -30.18 12.40
CA LEU A 87 -11.55 -31.61 12.11
C LEU A 87 -11.10 -32.41 13.35
N PHE A 88 -10.17 -31.86 14.13
CA PHE A 88 -9.72 -32.50 15.36
C PHE A 88 -10.85 -32.67 16.39
N LEU A 89 -11.66 -31.64 16.61
CA LEU A 89 -12.81 -31.70 17.53
C LEU A 89 -13.86 -32.74 17.10
N VAL A 90 -14.13 -32.84 15.79
CA VAL A 90 -15.07 -33.84 15.25
C VAL A 90 -14.55 -35.27 15.50
N ILE A 91 -13.26 -35.51 15.27
CA ILE A 91 -12.65 -36.83 15.51
C ILE A 91 -12.75 -37.23 16.99
N VAL A 92 -12.41 -36.31 17.90
CA VAL A 92 -12.51 -36.55 19.35
C VAL A 92 -13.95 -36.85 19.76
N GLY A 93 -14.94 -36.11 19.25
CA GLY A 93 -16.36 -36.35 19.51
C GLY A 93 -16.84 -37.72 19.04
N LEU A 94 -16.41 -38.16 17.84
CA LEU A 94 -16.75 -39.48 17.31
C LEU A 94 -16.14 -40.61 18.16
N ILE A 95 -14.88 -40.48 18.56
CA ILE A 95 -14.22 -41.45 19.44
C ILE A 95 -14.96 -41.55 20.78
N TRP A 96 -15.34 -40.41 21.37
CA TRP A 96 -16.09 -40.37 22.62
C TRP A 96 -17.46 -41.06 22.49
N CYS A 97 -18.22 -40.77 21.43
CA CYS A 97 -19.49 -41.44 21.14
C CYS A 97 -19.31 -42.95 20.96
N LEU A 98 -18.27 -43.40 20.26
CA LEU A 98 -18.00 -44.83 20.08
C LEU A 98 -17.63 -45.54 21.38
N ILE A 99 -16.86 -44.88 22.27
CA ILE A 99 -16.53 -45.41 23.59
C ILE A 99 -17.78 -45.52 24.45
N LEU A 100 -18.63 -44.48 24.47
CA LEU A 100 -19.90 -44.52 25.21
C LEU A 100 -20.85 -45.57 24.65
N HIS A 101 -20.97 -45.69 23.33
CA HIS A 101 -21.80 -46.71 22.70
C HIS A 101 -21.28 -48.12 23.03
N ARG A 102 -19.97 -48.36 22.96
CA ARG A 102 -19.38 -49.65 23.36
C ARG A 102 -19.58 -49.94 24.84
N LYS A 103 -19.44 -48.94 25.72
CA LYS A 103 -19.73 -49.06 27.15
C LYS A 103 -21.19 -49.38 27.41
N PHE A 104 -22.11 -48.73 26.69
CA PHE A 104 -23.55 -48.94 26.83
C PHE A 104 -23.97 -50.31 26.31
N VAL A 105 -23.48 -50.72 25.13
CA VAL A 105 -23.74 -52.07 24.58
C VAL A 105 -23.12 -53.16 25.44
N SER A 106 -21.90 -52.96 25.96
CA SER A 106 -21.26 -53.90 26.88
C SER A 106 -21.91 -53.97 28.27
N PHE A 107 -22.73 -52.99 28.63
CA PHE A 107 -23.51 -53.02 29.87
C PHE A 107 -24.88 -53.70 29.68
N LEU A 108 -25.34 -53.84 28.44
CA LEU A 108 -26.65 -54.38 28.07
C LEU A 108 -26.59 -55.84 27.58
N LEU A 109 -25.39 -56.44 27.53
CA LEU A 109 -25.11 -57.82 27.11
C LEU A 109 -24.42 -58.58 28.25
#